data_AF-A0A6L6Q6X6-F1
#
_entry.id   AF-A0A6L6Q6X6-F1
#
_cell.length_a   1.000
_cell.length_b   1.000
_cell.length_c   1.000
_cell.angle_alpha   90.00
_cell.angle_beta   90.00
_cell.angle_gamma   90.00
#
_symmetry.space_group_name_H-M   'P 1'
#
loop_
_entity.id
_entity.type
_entity.pdbx_description
1 polymer ?
#
loop_
_entity_poly.entity_id
_entity_poly.type
_entity_poly.pdbx_seq_one_letter_code
_entity_poly.pdbx_strand_id
1 'polypeptide(L)'
;MAAPQAWLQVCPADTPMTPNAPHDTAPWFPLSLPDSPALHLRAGPQLPNCRGVALPVPPEQIAAVRTATPSDRVADARTVLIYRPEPATPAFGSVETILPPAVPDAAAARTAAPLRSNFAGQLQWRSYGVEERVQAHIADGRLAVQCRGGAKPAGVLLSAPWTMPQAALALAVQYRADGAFALSLADDAASHDERSMPLGQLGPAAGAALLPLPASGWDPAHWRHFVLACPDSAATLAIDSLQLQLRPSAALAPARATWIWRSKEWLSDPAKVLAKARRHGMRTLFITVPTQGATVPQSGRLAAFAKKAAAAGIALWAVEGDPHMALPDHHAATTGRLRAFAAYNRKVEPAARLHGVQFDIEPYLIDGYGTASARFDHGYAQLLAQLRAAAQGMPLDFVVPFWWRSKDTLLDALAHAASIVTVMDYRTDEEQIRSFAEPFLDWGVRHRVDVRIALESGAIGPERQHRYVRAGGEPAELWAIPLMPQDSGLAAPLDVLVLLKQPQTGLPGMAFRYSGNRLLDGSATTFQRQPERLRALLPRLEQDFSAWPSFAGMAVHEPWDAVTAPVPDPVQDPAQRQPTLPPSSAR
;
A
#
# COMPACT_ATOMS: atom_id res chain seq x y z
N MET A 1 -28.64 -11.74 -47.33
CA MET A 1 -28.58 -10.73 -46.25
C MET A 1 -27.33 -11.02 -45.43
N ALA A 2 -26.41 -10.07 -45.30
CA ALA A 2 -25.24 -10.25 -44.42
C ALA A 2 -25.71 -10.43 -42.97
N ALA A 3 -25.07 -11.32 -42.21
CA ALA A 3 -25.38 -11.48 -40.79
C ALA A 3 -25.16 -10.13 -40.06
N PRO A 4 -25.99 -9.79 -39.07
CA PRO A 4 -25.83 -8.54 -38.33
C PRO A 4 -24.45 -8.50 -37.65
N GLN A 5 -23.66 -7.48 -37.97
CA GLN A 5 -22.31 -7.29 -37.45
C GLN A 5 -22.31 -6.20 -36.38
N ALA A 6 -21.56 -6.40 -35.30
CA ALA A 6 -21.37 -5.40 -34.26
C ALA A 6 -20.34 -4.33 -34.67
N TRP A 7 -20.46 -3.16 -34.07
CA TRP A 7 -19.55 -2.03 -34.26
C TRP A 7 -19.09 -1.53 -32.90
N LEU A 8 -17.77 -1.38 -32.75
CA LEU A 8 -17.16 -0.66 -31.65
C LEU A 8 -16.97 0.79 -32.07
N GLN A 9 -17.74 1.71 -31.48
CA GLN A 9 -17.94 3.06 -31.99
C GLN A 9 -17.91 4.13 -30.90
N VAL A 10 -17.40 5.30 -31.28
CA VAL A 10 -17.40 6.54 -30.52
C VAL A 10 -18.51 7.43 -31.06
N CYS A 11 -19.35 7.92 -30.15
CA CYS A 11 -20.54 8.72 -30.46
C CYS A 11 -20.49 10.06 -29.72
N PRO A 12 -20.98 11.16 -30.33
CA PRO A 12 -21.24 12.43 -29.63
C PRO A 12 -22.20 12.26 -28.42
N ALA A 13 -22.03 13.04 -27.36
CA ALA A 13 -22.90 12.98 -26.16
C ALA A 13 -24.37 13.32 -26.40
N ASP A 14 -24.68 14.06 -27.46
CA ASP A 14 -26.03 14.41 -27.89
C ASP A 14 -26.67 13.33 -28.78
N THR A 15 -25.98 12.22 -29.04
CA THR A 15 -26.53 11.10 -29.81
C THR A 15 -27.74 10.50 -29.09
N PRO A 16 -28.92 10.38 -29.74
CA PRO A 16 -30.13 9.89 -29.09
C PRO A 16 -29.97 8.49 -28.52
N MET A 17 -30.15 8.36 -27.21
CA MET A 17 -30.15 7.08 -26.49
C MET A 17 -31.57 6.46 -26.58
N THR A 18 -31.88 5.74 -27.67
CA THR A 18 -33.09 4.90 -28.01
C THR A 18 -34.29 5.58 -28.71
N PRO A 19 -35.22 4.86 -29.42
CA PRO A 19 -35.32 3.43 -29.81
C PRO A 19 -35.61 3.21 -31.33
N ASN A 20 -34.76 2.47 -32.06
CA ASN A 20 -35.16 1.89 -33.36
C ASN A 20 -35.12 0.35 -33.40
N ALA A 21 -34.81 -0.31 -32.28
CA ALA A 21 -34.92 -1.75 -32.14
C ALA A 21 -35.27 -2.07 -30.66
N PRO A 22 -36.40 -2.74 -30.37
CA PRO A 22 -36.80 -3.16 -29.02
C PRO A 22 -35.81 -4.10 -28.28
N HIS A 23 -34.67 -4.42 -28.89
CA HIS A 23 -33.69 -5.41 -28.41
C HIS A 23 -32.27 -4.83 -28.23
N ASP A 24 -32.08 -3.52 -28.45
CA ASP A 24 -30.76 -2.92 -28.36
C ASP A 24 -30.40 -2.52 -26.91
N THR A 25 -29.72 -3.43 -26.22
CA THR A 25 -29.33 -3.33 -24.81
C THR A 25 -27.85 -2.96 -24.62
N ALA A 26 -27.16 -2.54 -25.70
CA ALA A 26 -25.73 -2.26 -25.66
C ALA A 26 -25.41 -1.08 -24.73
N PRO A 27 -24.54 -1.27 -23.71
CA PRO A 27 -24.20 -0.23 -22.74
C PRO A 27 -23.41 0.92 -23.37
N TRP A 28 -23.64 2.13 -22.86
CA TRP A 28 -22.94 3.36 -23.24
C TRP A 28 -21.97 3.73 -22.12
N PHE A 29 -20.72 4.05 -22.49
CA PHE A 29 -19.68 4.41 -21.54
C PHE A 29 -19.21 5.84 -21.81
N PRO A 30 -19.27 6.76 -20.86
CA PRO A 30 -18.73 8.09 -21.04
C PRO A 30 -17.21 8.02 -21.28
N LEU A 31 -16.72 8.82 -22.23
CA LEU A 31 -15.31 9.04 -22.49
C LEU A 31 -14.96 10.45 -22.03
N SER A 32 -14.22 10.54 -20.93
CA SER A 32 -13.63 11.80 -20.48
C SER A 32 -12.23 11.93 -21.07
N LEU A 33 -12.12 12.65 -22.19
CA LEU A 33 -10.85 12.97 -22.82
C LEU A 33 -10.49 14.44 -22.55
N PRO A 34 -9.20 14.78 -22.34
CA PRO A 34 -8.76 16.16 -22.21
C PRO A 34 -9.18 16.98 -23.44
N ASP A 35 -9.74 18.17 -23.21
CA ASP A 35 -10.08 19.18 -24.24
C ASP A 35 -10.99 18.69 -25.38
N SER A 36 -11.79 17.65 -25.16
CA SER A 36 -12.70 17.07 -26.15
C SER A 36 -14.17 17.27 -25.75
N PRO A 37 -15.11 17.34 -26.71
CA PRO A 37 -16.54 17.28 -26.39
C PRO A 37 -16.85 15.99 -25.62
N ALA A 38 -17.92 15.99 -24.83
CA ALA A 38 -18.37 14.75 -24.19
C ALA A 38 -18.67 13.70 -25.27
N LEU A 39 -18.00 12.55 -25.19
CA LEU A 39 -18.13 11.43 -26.12
C LEU A 39 -18.58 10.20 -25.34
N HIS A 40 -19.17 9.25 -26.04
CA HIS A 40 -19.50 7.93 -25.51
C HIS A 40 -18.88 6.83 -26.35
N LEU A 41 -18.37 5.80 -25.68
CA LEU A 41 -18.00 4.54 -26.28
C LEU A 41 -19.18 3.58 -26.22
N ARG A 42 -19.40 2.84 -27.30
CA ARG A 42 -20.43 1.82 -27.40
C ARG A 42 -19.97 0.66 -28.27
N ALA A 43 -20.43 -0.55 -27.94
CA ALA A 43 -20.29 -1.70 -28.82
C ALA A 43 -21.66 -2.35 -29.07
N GLY A 44 -22.13 -2.35 -30.32
CA GLY A 44 -23.48 -2.76 -30.68
C GLY A 44 -23.80 -2.56 -32.16
N PRO A 45 -25.07 -2.50 -32.57
CA PRO A 45 -25.44 -2.16 -33.95
C PRO A 45 -24.86 -0.80 -34.38
N GLN A 46 -24.53 -0.64 -35.67
CA GLN A 46 -24.00 0.62 -36.19
C GLN A 46 -25.05 1.74 -36.03
N LEU A 47 -24.62 2.88 -35.51
CA LEU A 47 -25.46 4.07 -35.42
C LEU A 47 -25.04 5.14 -36.44
N PRO A 48 -26.00 5.93 -36.95
CA PRO A 48 -25.68 7.14 -37.69
C PRO A 48 -24.92 8.13 -36.80
N ASN A 49 -23.96 8.85 -37.38
CA ASN A 49 -23.10 9.84 -36.72
C ASN A 49 -22.10 9.31 -35.67
N CYS A 50 -21.98 8.00 -35.50
CA CYS A 50 -20.90 7.39 -34.73
C CYS A 50 -19.77 6.92 -35.65
N ARG A 51 -18.53 6.94 -35.14
CA ARG A 51 -17.33 6.49 -35.88
C ARG A 51 -16.67 5.34 -35.13
N GLY A 52 -16.22 4.32 -35.86
CA GLY A 52 -15.66 3.15 -35.21
C GLY A 52 -15.23 2.05 -36.17
N VAL A 53 -14.97 0.88 -35.60
CA VAL A 53 -14.55 -0.32 -36.32
C VAL A 53 -15.61 -1.41 -36.22
N ALA A 54 -15.79 -2.16 -37.31
CA ALA A 54 -16.67 -3.31 -37.33
C ALA A 54 -16.01 -4.51 -36.64
N LEU A 55 -16.75 -5.20 -35.78
CA LEU A 55 -16.32 -6.43 -35.13
C LEU A 55 -16.99 -7.61 -35.82
N PRO A 56 -16.27 -8.63 -36.32
CA PRO A 56 -16.86 -9.77 -37.04
C PRO A 56 -17.64 -10.74 -36.13
N VAL A 57 -18.49 -10.21 -35.25
CA VAL A 57 -19.36 -10.91 -34.31
C VAL A 57 -20.70 -10.20 -34.28
N PRO A 58 -21.81 -10.89 -33.99
CA PRO A 58 -23.09 -10.24 -33.85
C PRO A 58 -23.19 -9.50 -32.49
N PRO A 59 -23.96 -8.40 -32.37
CA PRO A 59 -24.00 -7.55 -31.17
C PRO A 59 -24.27 -8.31 -29.87
N GLU A 60 -25.09 -9.36 -29.89
CA GLU A 60 -25.42 -10.19 -28.74
C GLU A 60 -24.24 -10.98 -28.17
N GLN A 61 -23.15 -11.13 -28.91
CA GLN A 61 -21.92 -11.76 -28.42
C GLN A 61 -21.11 -10.85 -27.49
N ILE A 62 -21.33 -9.54 -27.52
CA ILE A 62 -20.62 -8.62 -26.64
C ILE A 62 -21.20 -8.75 -25.23
N ALA A 63 -20.38 -9.19 -24.29
CA ALA A 63 -20.74 -9.30 -22.88
C ALA A 63 -20.49 -7.98 -22.15
N ALA A 64 -19.36 -7.33 -22.42
CA ALA A 64 -19.01 -6.04 -21.82
C ALA A 64 -17.96 -5.32 -22.68
N VAL A 65 -17.84 -4.01 -22.52
CA VAL A 65 -16.71 -3.22 -23.03
C VAL A 65 -16.21 -2.24 -21.96
N ARG A 66 -14.92 -1.92 -22.00
CA ARG A 66 -14.28 -0.92 -21.14
C ARG A 66 -13.11 -0.31 -21.90
N THR A 67 -12.85 0.98 -21.73
CA THR A 67 -11.59 1.58 -22.18
C THR A 67 -10.39 1.00 -21.41
N ALA A 68 -9.34 0.62 -22.11
CA ALA A 68 -8.06 0.33 -21.47
C ALA A 68 -7.36 1.65 -21.11
N THR A 69 -6.71 1.67 -19.96
CA THR A 69 -5.86 2.78 -19.53
C THR A 69 -4.41 2.48 -19.90
N PRO A 70 -3.55 3.46 -20.27
CA PRO A 70 -2.12 3.17 -20.40
C PRO A 70 -1.43 2.46 -19.22
N SER A 71 -1.87 2.58 -17.96
CA SER A 71 -1.34 1.71 -16.88
C SER A 71 -1.71 0.25 -17.05
N ASP A 72 -2.85 -0.03 -17.70
CA ASP A 72 -3.24 -1.38 -18.02
C ASP A 72 -2.25 -2.00 -18.99
N ARG A 73 -1.36 -1.26 -19.69
CA ARG A 73 -0.27 -1.81 -20.52
C ARG A 73 -0.70 -3.03 -21.36
N VAL A 74 -1.92 -3.01 -21.88
CA VAL A 74 -2.58 -4.22 -22.42
C VAL A 74 -1.85 -4.71 -23.66
N ALA A 75 -1.30 -3.78 -24.45
CA ALA A 75 -0.46 -4.08 -25.60
C ALA A 75 0.78 -4.93 -25.24
N ASP A 76 1.35 -4.72 -24.05
CA ASP A 76 2.53 -5.42 -23.57
C ASP A 76 2.16 -6.66 -22.72
N ALA A 77 0.91 -6.77 -22.27
CA ALA A 77 0.47 -7.75 -21.28
C ALA A 77 0.67 -9.20 -21.75
N ARG A 78 1.25 -10.05 -20.90
CA ARG A 78 1.21 -11.51 -21.06
C ARG A 78 -0.11 -12.08 -20.54
N THR A 79 -0.63 -11.49 -19.47
CA THR A 79 -1.87 -11.89 -18.80
C THR A 79 -2.67 -10.65 -18.44
N VAL A 80 -3.98 -10.70 -18.60
CA VAL A 80 -4.94 -9.69 -18.14
C VAL A 80 -5.78 -10.33 -17.04
N LEU A 81 -5.88 -9.65 -15.90
CA LEU A 81 -6.69 -10.01 -14.75
C LEU A 81 -7.88 -9.05 -14.69
N ILE A 82 -9.09 -9.57 -14.64
CA ILE A 82 -10.32 -8.77 -14.48
C ILE A 82 -10.95 -9.16 -13.16
N TYR A 83 -11.04 -8.22 -12.23
CA TYR A 83 -11.69 -8.42 -10.95
C TYR A 83 -13.17 -8.04 -11.03
N ARG A 84 -14.04 -8.72 -10.29
CA ARG A 84 -15.49 -8.51 -10.30
C ARG A 84 -16.10 -8.71 -8.91
N PRO A 85 -16.87 -7.76 -8.37
CA PRO A 85 -17.64 -7.97 -7.15
C PRO A 85 -18.63 -9.14 -7.31
N GLU A 86 -18.84 -9.90 -6.24
CA GLU A 86 -19.88 -10.93 -6.18
C GLU A 86 -21.15 -10.42 -5.47
N PRO A 87 -22.37 -10.84 -5.89
CA PRO A 87 -22.67 -11.77 -6.99
C PRO A 87 -22.61 -11.14 -8.40
N ALA A 88 -22.09 -11.92 -9.35
CA ALA A 88 -21.72 -11.54 -10.72
C ALA A 88 -22.74 -10.71 -11.53
N THR A 89 -22.42 -9.44 -11.76
CA THR A 89 -22.83 -8.72 -12.99
C THR A 89 -21.82 -8.98 -14.12
N PRO A 90 -22.27 -9.20 -15.38
CA PRO A 90 -21.40 -9.27 -16.55
C PRO A 90 -20.85 -7.88 -16.87
N ALA A 91 -19.88 -7.42 -16.07
CA ALA A 91 -19.19 -6.15 -16.26
C ALA A 91 -17.68 -6.33 -16.06
N PHE A 92 -16.89 -5.43 -16.64
CA PHE A 92 -15.51 -5.23 -16.21
C PHE A 92 -15.54 -4.57 -14.82
N GLY A 93 -14.93 -5.18 -13.81
CA GLY A 93 -14.50 -4.45 -12.63
C GLY A 93 -13.10 -3.88 -12.86
N SER A 94 -12.23 -3.89 -11.85
CA SER A 94 -10.85 -3.43 -12.02
C SER A 94 -10.08 -4.37 -12.96
N VAL A 95 -9.11 -3.83 -13.69
CA VAL A 95 -8.23 -4.60 -14.57
C VAL A 95 -6.80 -4.39 -14.15
N GLU A 96 -6.04 -5.48 -14.10
CA GLU A 96 -4.60 -5.49 -13.88
C GLU A 96 -3.95 -6.32 -14.98
N THR A 97 -2.74 -5.95 -15.39
CA THR A 97 -1.98 -6.72 -16.37
C THR A 97 -0.65 -7.18 -15.83
N ILE A 98 -0.36 -8.45 -16.10
CA ILE A 98 0.95 -9.03 -15.84
C ILE A 98 1.73 -8.95 -17.13
N LEU A 99 2.86 -8.27 -17.06
CA LEU A 99 3.77 -8.07 -18.16
C LEU A 99 4.75 -9.24 -18.26
N PRO A 100 5.35 -9.47 -19.43
CA PRO A 100 6.56 -10.28 -19.52
C PRO A 100 7.58 -9.75 -18.51
N PRO A 101 8.37 -10.62 -17.85
CA PRO A 101 9.44 -10.16 -16.99
C PRO A 101 10.30 -9.17 -17.77
N ALA A 102 10.43 -7.96 -17.26
CA ALA A 102 11.38 -7.00 -17.79
C ALA A 102 12.77 -7.66 -17.75
N VAL A 103 13.58 -7.43 -18.79
CA VAL A 103 15.03 -7.62 -18.63
C VAL A 103 15.40 -6.78 -17.41
N PRO A 104 16.04 -7.35 -16.36
CA PRO A 104 16.33 -6.59 -15.16
C PRO A 104 17.12 -5.36 -15.55
N ASP A 105 16.54 -4.19 -15.37
CA ASP A 105 17.26 -2.95 -15.61
C ASP A 105 18.33 -2.86 -14.52
N ALA A 106 19.58 -2.92 -14.96
CA ALA A 106 20.74 -3.11 -14.11
C ALA A 106 21.17 -1.79 -13.48
N ALA A 107 20.42 -1.38 -12.47
CA ALA A 107 20.95 -0.58 -11.38
C ALA A 107 20.17 -0.98 -10.12
N ALA A 108 20.52 -2.13 -9.53
CA ALA A 108 19.94 -2.54 -8.26
C ALA A 108 20.29 -1.49 -7.20
N ALA A 109 19.32 -0.62 -6.88
CA ALA A 109 19.36 0.17 -5.67
C ALA A 109 19.65 -0.79 -4.50
N ARG A 110 20.60 -0.42 -3.63
CA ARG A 110 20.94 -1.23 -2.46
C ARG A 110 19.66 -1.51 -1.66
N THR A 111 19.41 -2.77 -1.35
CA THR A 111 18.23 -3.17 -0.56
C THR A 111 18.49 -2.90 0.92
N ALA A 112 17.43 -2.84 1.73
CA ALA A 112 17.59 -2.82 3.19
C ALA A 112 18.22 -4.13 3.70
N ALA A 113 19.04 -4.04 4.74
CA ALA A 113 19.64 -5.20 5.38
C ALA A 113 18.54 -6.10 6.00
N PRO A 114 18.68 -7.43 5.88
CA PRO A 114 17.67 -8.35 6.37
C PRO A 114 17.64 -8.35 7.91
N LEU A 115 16.43 -8.22 8.46
CA LEU A 115 16.18 -8.29 9.90
C LEU A 115 15.86 -9.72 10.32
N ARG A 116 16.26 -10.10 11.54
CA ARG A 116 15.90 -11.38 12.22
C ARG A 116 16.25 -12.66 11.46
N SER A 117 17.10 -12.58 10.44
CA SER A 117 17.58 -13.73 9.67
C SER A 117 19.10 -13.76 9.65
N ASN A 118 19.65 -14.96 9.60
CA ASN A 118 21.10 -15.13 9.53
C ASN A 118 21.60 -14.67 8.15
N PHE A 119 22.41 -13.62 8.14
CA PHE A 119 22.98 -13.08 6.91
C PHE A 119 24.49 -13.31 6.76
N ALA A 120 25.11 -14.10 7.64
CA ALA A 120 26.53 -14.40 7.54
C ALA A 120 26.93 -14.97 6.16
N GLY A 121 26.10 -15.84 5.57
CA GLY A 121 26.33 -16.39 4.23
C GLY A 121 26.22 -15.40 3.06
N GLN A 122 25.73 -14.19 3.31
CA GLN A 122 25.52 -13.15 2.31
C GLN A 122 26.63 -12.07 2.37
N LEU A 123 27.55 -12.17 3.34
CA LEU A 123 28.66 -11.25 3.51
C LEU A 123 29.81 -11.58 2.57
N GLN A 124 30.36 -10.55 1.94
CA GLN A 124 31.67 -10.60 1.31
C GLN A 124 32.74 -10.28 2.34
N TRP A 125 33.83 -11.04 2.36
CA TRP A 125 34.91 -10.83 3.31
C TRP A 125 36.22 -10.51 2.59
N ARG A 126 37.03 -9.66 3.22
CA ARG A 126 38.43 -9.41 2.84
C ARG A 126 39.28 -9.31 4.10
N SER A 127 40.47 -9.89 4.09
CA SER A 127 41.43 -9.69 5.17
C SER A 127 42.08 -8.30 5.05
N TYR A 128 42.49 -7.74 6.18
CA TYR A 128 43.34 -6.55 6.25
C TYR A 128 44.47 -6.77 7.26
N GLY A 129 45.52 -5.96 7.14
CA GLY A 129 46.69 -6.02 8.01
C GLY A 129 47.97 -6.39 7.27
N VAL A 130 49.10 -6.10 7.91
CA VAL A 130 50.44 -6.06 7.28
C VAL A 130 51.21 -7.38 7.36
N GLU A 131 50.74 -8.34 8.16
CA GLU A 131 51.48 -9.56 8.50
C GLU A 131 50.90 -10.84 7.87
N GLU A 132 49.88 -10.70 7.00
CA GLU A 132 49.13 -11.82 6.41
C GLU A 132 48.73 -12.87 7.46
N ARG A 133 48.43 -12.43 8.68
CA ARG A 133 48.21 -13.31 9.84
C ARG A 133 46.77 -13.82 9.94
N VAL A 134 45.91 -13.48 8.98
CA VAL A 134 44.47 -13.75 9.04
C VAL A 134 44.05 -14.58 7.85
N GLN A 135 43.38 -15.69 8.14
CA GLN A 135 42.63 -16.47 7.17
C GLN A 135 41.16 -16.45 7.57
N ALA A 136 40.28 -16.24 6.60
CA ALA A 136 38.85 -16.31 6.83
C ALA A 136 38.20 -17.09 5.69
N HIS A 137 37.05 -17.69 5.97
CA HIS A 137 36.19 -18.27 4.94
C HIS A 137 34.75 -18.30 5.43
N ILE A 138 33.84 -18.31 4.47
CA ILE A 138 32.40 -18.47 4.72
C ILE A 138 31.96 -19.73 4.01
N ALA A 139 31.38 -20.67 4.76
CA ALA A 139 30.83 -21.92 4.26
C ALA A 139 29.55 -22.25 5.03
N ASP A 140 28.51 -22.71 4.33
CA ASP A 140 27.22 -23.09 4.91
C ASP A 140 26.60 -22.01 5.83
N GLY A 141 26.77 -20.74 5.47
CA GLY A 141 26.26 -19.60 6.24
C GLY A 141 26.96 -19.36 7.57
N ARG A 142 28.16 -19.93 7.77
CA ARG A 142 29.02 -19.73 8.93
C ARG A 142 30.33 -19.09 8.51
N LEU A 143 30.82 -18.16 9.34
CA LEU A 143 32.10 -17.50 9.14
C LEU A 143 33.13 -18.11 10.08
N ALA A 144 34.26 -18.56 9.55
CA ALA A 144 35.40 -19.00 10.33
C ALA A 144 36.59 -18.08 10.07
N VAL A 145 37.25 -17.65 11.14
CA VAL A 145 38.41 -16.77 11.13
C VAL A 145 39.52 -17.42 11.95
N GLN A 146 40.72 -17.44 11.41
CA GLN A 146 41.93 -17.92 12.08
C GLN A 146 42.98 -16.81 12.05
N CYS A 147 43.47 -16.44 13.22
CA CYS A 147 44.49 -15.43 13.42
C CYS A 147 45.76 -16.10 13.95
N ARG A 148 46.91 -15.86 13.31
CA ARG A 148 48.23 -16.15 13.88
C ARG A 148 48.61 -15.00 14.83
N GLY A 149 49.47 -15.29 15.81
CA GLY A 149 49.94 -14.26 16.75
C GLY A 149 50.74 -13.16 16.06
N GLY A 150 50.58 -11.92 16.51
CA GLY A 150 51.22 -10.73 15.96
C GLY A 150 50.66 -9.45 16.59
N ALA A 151 51.52 -8.44 16.78
CA ALA A 151 51.16 -7.20 17.49
C ALA A 151 50.65 -6.08 16.56
N LYS A 152 50.69 -6.28 15.24
CA LYS A 152 50.17 -5.30 14.27
C LYS A 152 48.68 -5.50 14.01
N PRO A 153 47.93 -4.41 13.69
CA PRO A 153 46.52 -4.50 13.33
C PRO A 153 46.30 -5.48 12.17
N ALA A 154 45.39 -6.43 12.40
CA ALA A 154 44.96 -7.37 11.37
C ALA A 154 43.54 -7.85 11.68
N GLY A 155 42.81 -8.24 10.65
CA GLY A 155 41.44 -8.70 10.83
C GLY A 155 40.72 -8.98 9.52
N VAL A 156 39.39 -8.97 9.59
CA VAL A 156 38.48 -9.23 8.47
C VAL A 156 37.48 -8.09 8.35
N LEU A 157 37.31 -7.56 7.14
CA LEU A 157 36.23 -6.65 6.78
C LEU A 157 35.10 -7.46 6.15
N LEU A 158 33.90 -7.34 6.69
CA LEU A 158 32.68 -8.04 6.24
C LEU A 158 31.71 -7.02 5.64
N SER A 159 31.34 -7.20 4.37
CA SER A 159 30.58 -6.24 3.57
C SER A 159 29.32 -6.88 2.99
N ALA A 160 28.28 -6.09 2.74
CA ALA A 160 27.07 -6.55 2.05
C ALA A 160 26.56 -5.47 1.09
N PRO A 161 25.79 -5.83 0.04
CA PRO A 161 25.25 -4.87 -0.93
C PRO A 161 23.96 -4.17 -0.42
N TRP A 162 23.86 -3.93 0.88
CA TRP A 162 22.64 -3.41 1.53
C TRP A 162 22.91 -2.12 2.29
N THR A 163 21.84 -1.39 2.59
CA THR A 163 21.82 -0.28 3.53
C THR A 163 21.29 -0.73 4.89
N MET A 164 21.67 -0.04 5.95
CA MET A 164 21.13 -0.31 7.28
C MET A 164 19.80 0.44 7.47
N PRO A 165 18.76 -0.21 8.01
CA PRO A 165 17.52 0.47 8.40
C PRO A 165 17.81 1.58 9.41
N GLN A 166 16.96 2.60 9.44
CA GLN A 166 17.02 3.73 10.39
C GLN A 166 16.44 3.36 11.78
N ALA A 167 16.18 2.08 12.01
CA ALA A 167 15.73 1.56 13.29
C ALA A 167 16.85 1.56 14.33
N ALA A 168 16.47 1.58 15.60
CA ALA A 168 17.36 1.16 16.68
C ALA A 168 17.63 -0.35 16.53
N LEU A 169 18.90 -0.71 16.32
CA LEU A 169 19.32 -2.07 16.00
C LEU A 169 20.36 -2.59 17.00
N ALA A 170 20.43 -3.91 17.11
CA ALA A 170 21.57 -4.63 17.67
C ALA A 170 21.99 -5.75 16.74
N LEU A 171 23.29 -5.99 16.68
CA LEU A 171 23.86 -7.15 16.02
C LEU A 171 23.89 -8.31 17.01
N ALA A 172 23.05 -9.31 16.76
CA ALA A 172 23.05 -10.56 17.48
C ALA A 172 24.04 -11.53 16.82
N VAL A 173 24.99 -12.03 17.59
CA VAL A 173 26.07 -12.91 17.12
C VAL A 173 26.07 -14.19 17.96
N GLN A 174 25.96 -15.35 17.32
CA GLN A 174 26.21 -16.65 17.94
C GLN A 174 27.56 -17.16 17.47
N TYR A 175 28.47 -17.47 18.41
CA TYR A 175 29.86 -17.75 18.08
C TYR A 175 30.56 -18.72 19.03
N ARG A 176 31.73 -19.20 18.60
CA ARG A 176 32.73 -19.91 19.40
C ARG A 176 34.09 -19.28 19.13
N ALA A 177 34.80 -18.89 20.18
CA ALA A 177 36.17 -18.39 20.05
C ALA A 177 37.09 -18.99 21.11
N ASP A 178 38.39 -19.07 20.84
CA ASP A 178 39.43 -19.41 21.83
C ASP A 178 40.25 -18.18 22.27
N GLY A 179 39.89 -16.99 21.78
CA GLY A 179 40.46 -15.69 22.13
C GLY A 179 39.40 -14.58 22.05
N ALA A 180 39.80 -13.35 22.40
CA ALA A 180 38.91 -12.20 22.36
C ALA A 180 39.00 -11.47 21.01
N PHE A 181 37.88 -11.33 20.31
CA PHE A 181 37.79 -10.64 19.04
C PHE A 181 37.01 -9.34 19.21
N ALA A 182 37.57 -8.21 18.75
CA ALA A 182 36.82 -6.95 18.75
C ALA A 182 35.97 -6.85 17.48
N LEU A 183 34.73 -6.39 17.64
CA LEU A 183 33.82 -6.13 16.54
C LEU A 183 33.49 -4.65 16.48
N SER A 184 33.67 -4.08 15.30
CA SER A 184 33.40 -2.67 15.01
C SER A 184 32.59 -2.53 13.72
N LEU A 185 32.16 -1.31 13.45
CA LEU A 185 31.33 -0.88 12.34
C LEU A 185 32.08 0.24 11.59
N ALA A 186 32.00 0.27 10.26
CA ALA A 186 32.48 1.39 9.45
C ALA A 186 31.47 1.76 8.35
N ASP A 187 31.18 3.05 8.24
CA ASP A 187 30.53 3.67 7.09
C ASP A 187 31.58 4.23 6.11
N ASP A 188 31.14 4.93 5.06
CA ASP A 188 32.02 5.51 4.05
C ASP A 188 33.06 6.47 4.62
N ALA A 189 32.64 7.38 5.51
CA ALA A 189 33.53 8.38 6.10
C ALA A 189 34.57 7.71 7.01
N ALA A 190 34.12 6.79 7.88
CA ALA A 190 35.02 6.04 8.75
C ALA A 190 35.99 5.17 7.94
N SER A 191 35.50 4.49 6.90
CA SER A 191 36.35 3.63 6.07
C SER A 191 37.39 4.41 5.26
N HIS A 192 37.08 5.64 4.81
CA HIS A 192 38.03 6.50 4.12
C HIS A 192 39.18 6.92 5.03
N ASP A 193 38.87 7.20 6.30
CA ASP A 193 39.85 7.64 7.30
C ASP A 193 40.51 6.48 8.05
N GLU A 194 40.31 5.23 7.59
CA GLU A 194 40.75 4.00 8.27
C GLU A 194 40.29 3.88 9.74
N ARG A 195 39.15 4.50 10.06
CA ARG A 195 38.50 4.45 11.37
C ARG A 195 37.40 3.40 11.41
N SER A 196 37.05 2.97 12.61
CA SER A 196 35.86 2.16 12.86
C SER A 196 35.25 2.52 14.22
N MET A 197 33.97 2.26 14.36
CA MET A 197 33.20 2.49 15.59
C MET A 197 33.04 1.18 16.35
N PRO A 198 33.52 1.07 17.60
CA PRO A 198 33.44 -0.16 18.35
C PRO A 198 31.98 -0.52 18.68
N LEU A 199 31.61 -1.78 18.43
CA LEU A 199 30.34 -2.36 18.84
C LEU A 199 30.48 -3.18 20.13
N GLY A 200 31.61 -3.88 20.28
CA GLY A 200 31.93 -4.67 21.47
C GLY A 200 32.96 -5.75 21.21
N GLN A 201 33.02 -6.74 22.09
CA GLN A 201 33.95 -7.87 22.00
C GLN A 201 33.22 -9.21 22.05
N LEU A 202 33.73 -10.18 21.31
CA LEU A 202 33.38 -11.58 21.37
C LEU A 202 34.45 -12.26 22.24
N GLY A 203 34.07 -12.71 23.43
CA GLY A 203 35.00 -13.26 24.42
C GLY A 203 35.44 -14.69 24.12
N PRO A 204 36.40 -15.24 24.87
CA PRO A 204 36.76 -16.65 24.74
C PRO A 204 35.61 -17.55 25.22
N ALA A 205 35.44 -18.70 24.56
CA ALA A 205 34.36 -19.69 24.67
C ALA A 205 33.19 -19.52 23.68
N ALA A 206 32.28 -20.49 23.73
CA ALA A 206 31.01 -20.45 23.00
C ALA A 206 30.05 -19.47 23.68
N GLY A 207 29.37 -18.64 22.90
CA GLY A 207 28.45 -17.67 23.47
C GLY A 207 27.54 -17.01 22.45
N ALA A 208 26.65 -16.16 22.99
CA ALA A 208 25.84 -15.24 22.23
C ALA A 208 26.13 -13.81 22.70
N ALA A 209 26.34 -12.90 21.76
CA ALA A 209 26.49 -11.47 22.02
C ALA A 209 25.34 -10.70 21.36
N LEU A 210 24.82 -9.69 22.06
CA LEU A 210 23.88 -8.72 21.50
C LEU A 210 24.55 -7.36 21.58
N LEU A 211 25.04 -6.87 20.44
CA LEU A 211 25.87 -5.68 20.35
C LEU A 211 25.06 -4.53 19.75
N PRO A 212 24.60 -3.55 20.54
CA PRO A 212 23.85 -2.41 20.01
C PRO A 212 24.62 -1.64 18.95
N LEU A 213 23.95 -1.27 17.86
CA LEU A 213 24.52 -0.31 16.91
C LEU A 213 24.48 1.10 17.54
N PRO A 214 25.43 1.98 17.21
CA PRO A 214 25.44 3.35 17.72
C PRO A 214 24.17 4.11 17.32
N ALA A 215 23.62 4.89 18.24
CA ALA A 215 22.43 5.70 17.95
C ALA A 215 22.71 6.90 17.03
N SER A 216 23.97 7.34 16.93
CA SER A 216 24.40 8.49 16.14
C SER A 216 25.88 8.39 15.79
N GLY A 217 26.36 9.27 14.90
CA GLY A 217 27.78 9.39 14.56
C GLY A 217 28.23 8.47 13.42
N TRP A 218 27.29 7.87 12.69
CA TRP A 218 27.52 7.10 11.48
C TRP A 218 26.36 7.30 10.49
N ASP A 219 26.60 6.93 9.24
CA ASP A 219 25.61 6.96 8.16
C ASP A 219 25.09 5.55 7.81
N PRO A 220 23.84 5.19 8.19
CA PRO A 220 23.25 3.89 7.86
C PRO A 220 23.07 3.65 6.35
N ALA A 221 22.87 4.69 5.56
CA ALA A 221 22.72 4.58 4.11
C ALA A 221 24.07 4.32 3.42
N HIS A 222 25.15 4.80 4.02
CA HIS A 222 26.52 4.65 3.53
C HIS A 222 27.36 3.68 4.36
N TRP A 223 26.72 2.80 5.13
CA TRP A 223 27.38 1.67 5.75
C TRP A 223 28.23 0.87 4.75
N ARG A 224 29.37 0.34 5.20
CA ARG A 224 30.27 -0.45 4.35
C ARG A 224 30.65 -1.79 4.94
N HIS A 225 31.14 -1.79 6.19
CA HIS A 225 31.75 -2.97 6.76
C HIS A 225 31.39 -3.17 8.24
N PHE A 226 31.27 -4.43 8.64
CA PHE A 226 31.65 -4.85 9.99
C PHE A 226 33.14 -5.20 9.98
N VAL A 227 33.85 -4.80 11.02
CA VAL A 227 35.30 -5.00 11.17
C VAL A 227 35.54 -5.95 12.32
N LEU A 228 36.06 -7.14 12.04
CA LEU A 228 36.52 -8.09 13.04
C LEU A 228 38.04 -7.94 13.21
N ALA A 229 38.49 -7.52 14.38
CA ALA A 229 39.91 -7.40 14.69
C ALA A 229 40.42 -8.67 15.42
N CYS A 230 41.55 -9.19 14.95
CA CYS A 230 42.23 -10.31 15.59
C CYS A 230 42.91 -9.88 16.91
N PRO A 231 42.93 -10.76 17.93
CA PRO A 231 43.79 -10.55 19.10
C PRO A 231 45.28 -10.63 18.75
N ASP A 232 46.14 -10.24 19.69
CA ASP A 232 47.60 -10.31 19.53
C ASP A 232 48.13 -11.75 19.58
N SER A 233 47.41 -12.65 20.27
CA SER A 233 47.71 -14.08 20.32
C SER A 233 47.10 -14.83 19.15
N ALA A 234 47.60 -16.05 18.88
CA ALA A 234 46.93 -16.96 17.96
C ALA A 234 45.53 -17.28 18.49
N ALA A 235 44.52 -17.21 17.63
CA ALA A 235 43.13 -17.45 18.00
C ALA A 235 42.27 -17.84 16.79
N THR A 236 41.16 -18.53 17.07
CA THR A 236 40.13 -18.92 16.14
C THR A 236 38.77 -18.37 16.57
N LEU A 237 37.96 -17.99 15.59
CA LEU A 237 36.58 -17.55 15.77
C LEU A 237 35.71 -18.24 14.74
N ALA A 238 34.65 -18.90 15.19
CA ALA A 238 33.57 -19.41 14.35
C ALA A 238 32.29 -18.67 14.71
N ILE A 239 31.70 -17.95 13.77
CA ILE A 239 30.38 -17.32 13.89
C ILE A 239 29.37 -18.24 13.20
N ASP A 240 28.47 -18.81 14.01
CA ASP A 240 27.40 -19.68 13.55
C ASP A 240 26.19 -18.89 13.01
N SER A 241 25.93 -17.70 13.58
CA SER A 241 24.85 -16.83 13.15
C SER A 241 25.18 -15.36 13.39
N LEU A 242 24.82 -14.52 12.43
CA LEU A 242 24.91 -13.06 12.51
C LEU A 242 23.57 -12.47 12.05
N GLN A 243 22.87 -11.75 12.92
CA GLN A 243 21.52 -11.25 12.69
C GLN A 243 21.37 -9.82 13.18
N LEU A 244 20.54 -9.03 12.50
CA LEU A 244 20.13 -7.71 12.97
C LEU A 244 18.80 -7.87 13.70
N GLN A 245 18.78 -7.46 14.96
CA GLN A 245 17.60 -7.46 15.80
C GLN A 245 17.16 -6.03 16.06
N LEU A 246 15.85 -5.81 15.98
CA LEU A 246 15.23 -4.56 16.39
C LEU A 246 15.43 -4.37 17.89
N ARG A 247 15.66 -3.13 18.30
CA ARG A 247 15.62 -2.69 19.70
C ARG A 247 14.38 -1.81 19.90
N PRO A 248 13.22 -2.42 20.22
CA PRO A 248 12.03 -1.68 20.61
C PRO A 248 12.32 -0.60 21.65
N SER A 249 11.64 0.52 21.52
CA SER A 249 11.67 1.55 22.54
C SER A 249 10.98 1.07 23.82
N ALA A 250 11.56 1.40 24.97
CA ALA A 250 10.91 1.19 26.27
C ALA A 250 9.85 2.26 26.56
N ALA A 251 9.71 3.29 25.70
CA ALA A 251 8.67 4.30 25.83
C ALA A 251 7.27 3.71 25.62
N LEU A 252 6.26 4.37 26.17
CA LEU A 252 4.87 3.99 25.92
C LEU A 252 4.58 4.06 24.41
N ALA A 253 3.91 3.02 23.90
CA ALA A 253 3.49 2.99 22.51
C ALA A 253 2.64 4.24 22.17
N PRO A 254 2.81 4.81 20.97
CA PRO A 254 2.00 5.93 20.53
C PRO A 254 0.49 5.59 20.54
N ALA A 255 -0.34 6.62 20.50
CA ALA A 255 -1.79 6.46 20.51
C ALA A 255 -2.30 5.69 19.27
N ARG A 256 -3.11 4.65 19.49
CA ARG A 256 -3.88 4.03 18.42
C ARG A 256 -4.94 5.00 17.90
N ALA A 257 -5.17 4.96 16.60
CA ALA A 257 -6.12 5.81 15.90
C ALA A 257 -7.21 5.01 15.17
N THR A 258 -8.33 5.68 14.88
CA THR A 258 -9.41 5.11 14.06
C THR A 258 -10.29 6.22 13.49
N TRP A 259 -11.16 5.88 12.53
CA TRP A 259 -12.00 6.80 11.79
C TRP A 259 -13.47 6.73 12.21
N ILE A 260 -14.09 7.92 12.23
CA ILE A 260 -15.53 8.12 12.39
C ILE A 260 -16.02 8.91 11.16
N TRP A 261 -16.23 8.18 10.06
CA TRP A 261 -16.59 8.72 8.74
C TRP A 261 -17.93 9.44 8.70
N ARG A 262 -18.88 9.01 9.54
CA ARG A 262 -20.22 9.62 9.57
C ARG A 262 -20.29 10.64 10.70
N SER A 263 -20.32 11.91 10.34
CA SER A 263 -20.45 13.03 11.31
C SER A 263 -21.65 12.88 12.25
N LYS A 264 -22.74 12.27 11.76
CA LYS A 264 -23.94 11.96 12.56
C LYS A 264 -23.62 11.12 13.80
N GLU A 265 -22.63 10.24 13.77
CA GLU A 265 -22.28 9.39 14.92
C GLU A 265 -21.84 10.21 16.12
N TRP A 266 -20.85 11.10 15.94
CA TRP A 266 -20.36 11.94 17.03
C TRP A 266 -21.31 13.11 17.35
N LEU A 267 -22.09 13.57 16.38
CA LEU A 267 -23.12 14.58 16.62
C LEU A 267 -24.24 14.03 17.50
N SER A 268 -24.77 12.84 17.18
CA SER A 268 -25.94 12.28 17.87
C SER A 268 -25.61 11.72 19.25
N ASP A 269 -24.52 10.96 19.38
CA ASP A 269 -24.13 10.31 20.63
C ASP A 269 -22.61 10.36 20.85
N PRO A 270 -22.06 11.54 21.19
CA PRO A 270 -20.63 11.70 21.42
C PRO A 270 -20.11 10.81 22.58
N ALA A 271 -20.95 10.54 23.58
CA ALA A 271 -20.55 9.73 24.73
C ALA A 271 -20.32 8.27 24.32
N LYS A 272 -21.18 7.71 23.47
CA LYS A 272 -21.01 6.36 22.94
C LYS A 272 -19.74 6.23 22.08
N VAL A 273 -19.43 7.22 21.25
CA VAL A 273 -18.18 7.24 20.47
C VAL A 273 -16.96 7.20 21.39
N LEU A 274 -16.88 8.08 22.40
CA LEU A 274 -15.74 8.12 23.33
C LEU A 274 -15.66 6.85 24.19
N ALA A 275 -16.78 6.29 24.62
CA ALA A 275 -16.80 5.04 25.37
C ALA A 275 -16.29 3.86 24.54
N LYS A 276 -16.62 3.81 23.24
CA LYS A 276 -16.10 2.81 22.30
C LYS A 276 -14.59 3.00 22.11
N ALA A 277 -14.14 4.23 21.86
CA ALA A 277 -12.73 4.55 21.72
C ALA A 277 -11.91 4.09 22.94
N ARG A 278 -12.34 4.45 24.16
CA ARG A 278 -11.68 4.03 25.40
C ARG A 278 -11.63 2.52 25.57
N ARG A 279 -12.74 1.81 25.30
CA ARG A 279 -12.83 0.35 25.43
C ARG A 279 -11.81 -0.37 24.53
N HIS A 280 -11.55 0.17 23.35
CA HIS A 280 -10.64 -0.41 22.36
C HIS A 280 -9.23 0.22 22.38
N GLY A 281 -8.94 1.10 23.35
CA GLY A 281 -7.64 1.75 23.48
C GLY A 281 -7.33 2.78 22.40
N MET A 282 -8.35 3.27 21.68
CA MET A 282 -8.21 4.30 20.65
C MET A 282 -8.12 5.67 21.33
N ARG A 283 -6.97 6.34 21.15
CA ARG A 283 -6.67 7.65 21.75
C ARG A 283 -6.60 8.77 20.70
N THR A 284 -6.74 8.45 19.43
CA THR A 284 -6.89 9.41 18.33
C THR A 284 -8.12 9.05 17.51
N LEU A 285 -8.99 10.03 17.24
CA LEU A 285 -10.15 9.86 16.38
C LEU A 285 -10.07 10.84 15.20
N PHE A 286 -10.11 10.28 13.99
CA PHE A 286 -10.31 11.03 12.76
C PHE A 286 -11.82 11.17 12.52
N ILE A 287 -12.34 12.38 12.61
CA ILE A 287 -13.79 12.65 12.55
C ILE A 287 -14.12 13.53 11.34
N THR A 288 -15.17 13.18 10.60
CA THR A 288 -15.67 14.07 9.56
C THR A 288 -16.35 15.27 10.22
N VAL A 289 -15.84 16.48 9.92
CA VAL A 289 -16.35 17.74 10.44
C VAL A 289 -17.03 18.51 9.31
N PRO A 290 -18.37 18.65 9.31
CA PRO A 290 -19.06 19.38 8.25
C PRO A 290 -18.60 20.84 8.17
N THR A 291 -18.30 21.30 6.96
CA THR A 291 -17.98 22.70 6.64
C THR A 291 -19.01 23.28 5.69
N GLN A 292 -19.26 24.59 5.81
CA GLN A 292 -19.99 25.37 4.82
C GLN A 292 -19.18 26.61 4.47
N GLY A 293 -18.59 26.60 3.27
CA GLY A 293 -17.59 27.60 2.88
C GLY A 293 -16.43 27.65 3.87
N ALA A 294 -16.10 28.84 4.35
CA ALA A 294 -15.02 29.08 5.31
C ALA A 294 -15.45 28.89 6.79
N THR A 295 -16.56 28.20 7.06
CA THR A 295 -17.11 28.07 8.43
C THR A 295 -17.40 26.63 8.81
N VAL A 296 -17.38 26.37 10.14
CA VAL A 296 -17.85 25.13 10.76
C VAL A 296 -19.21 25.41 11.40
N PRO A 297 -20.34 25.07 10.75
CA PRO A 297 -21.67 25.51 11.19
C PRO A 297 -22.04 25.04 12.61
N GLN A 298 -21.63 23.83 12.98
CA GLN A 298 -21.92 23.23 14.29
C GLN A 298 -20.75 23.37 15.29
N SER A 299 -20.00 24.48 15.19
CA SER A 299 -18.80 24.74 16.01
C SER A 299 -19.02 24.58 17.52
N GLY A 300 -20.17 24.98 18.08
CA GLY A 300 -20.48 24.79 19.50
C GLY A 300 -20.59 23.31 19.92
N ARG A 301 -21.17 22.46 19.07
CA ARG A 301 -21.25 21.00 19.31
C ARG A 301 -19.88 20.35 19.16
N LEU A 302 -19.11 20.77 18.16
CA LEU A 302 -17.73 20.32 17.99
C LEU A 302 -16.87 20.67 19.21
N ALA A 303 -16.98 21.90 19.72
CA ALA A 303 -16.26 22.33 20.91
C ALA A 303 -16.63 21.50 22.14
N ALA A 304 -17.93 21.26 22.37
CA ALA A 304 -18.39 20.42 23.46
C ALA A 304 -17.88 18.97 23.34
N PHE A 305 -17.85 18.42 22.13
CA PHE A 305 -17.31 17.08 21.88
C PHE A 305 -15.80 17.02 22.11
N ALA A 306 -15.04 17.99 21.58
CA ALA A 306 -13.61 18.10 21.75
C ALA A 306 -13.19 18.22 23.22
N LYS A 307 -13.90 19.02 24.03
CA LYS A 307 -13.65 19.10 25.48
C LYS A 307 -13.83 17.76 26.18
N LYS A 308 -14.90 17.02 25.84
CA LYS A 308 -15.16 15.68 26.40
C LYS A 308 -14.10 14.67 25.97
N ALA A 309 -13.65 14.74 24.72
CA ALA A 309 -12.59 13.89 24.20
C ALA A 309 -11.24 14.19 24.89
N ALA A 310 -10.88 15.46 25.02
CA ALA A 310 -9.67 15.90 25.71
C ALA A 310 -9.66 15.44 27.18
N ALA A 311 -10.78 15.59 27.90
CA ALA A 311 -10.93 15.09 29.28
C ALA A 311 -10.80 13.56 29.39
N ALA A 312 -11.03 12.83 28.30
CA ALA A 312 -10.83 11.39 28.20
C ALA A 312 -9.45 10.98 27.67
N GLY A 313 -8.54 11.94 27.42
CA GLY A 313 -7.23 11.68 26.83
C GLY A 313 -7.29 11.25 25.35
N ILE A 314 -8.32 11.68 24.63
CA ILE A 314 -8.55 11.37 23.22
C ILE A 314 -8.34 12.62 22.36
N ALA A 315 -7.43 12.54 21.40
CA ALA A 315 -7.18 13.57 20.39
C ALA A 315 -8.21 13.47 19.26
N LEU A 316 -8.78 14.61 18.85
CA LEU A 316 -9.68 14.69 17.70
C LEU A 316 -8.98 15.38 16.53
N TRP A 317 -9.03 14.76 15.36
CA TRP A 317 -8.54 15.29 14.09
C TRP A 317 -9.73 15.38 13.13
N ALA A 318 -9.81 16.44 12.34
CA ALA A 318 -10.75 16.44 11.22
C ALA A 318 -10.20 15.51 10.13
N VAL A 319 -11.06 14.79 9.41
CA VAL A 319 -10.67 14.02 8.22
C VAL A 319 -11.47 14.46 7.01
N GLU A 320 -10.76 14.59 5.89
CA GLU A 320 -11.28 14.93 4.56
C GLU A 320 -10.78 13.89 3.57
N GLY A 321 -11.65 13.43 2.66
CA GLY A 321 -11.25 12.47 1.63
C GLY A 321 -12.18 12.49 0.42
N ASP A 322 -11.62 12.81 -0.73
CA ASP A 322 -12.24 12.71 -2.07
C ASP A 322 -11.08 12.63 -3.07
N PRO A 323 -11.02 11.58 -3.92
CA PRO A 323 -9.99 11.43 -4.94
C PRO A 323 -9.78 12.71 -5.77
N HIS A 324 -10.85 13.40 -6.15
CA HIS A 324 -10.80 14.57 -7.02
C HIS A 324 -10.09 15.78 -6.40
N MET A 325 -9.86 15.79 -5.07
CA MET A 325 -9.06 16.85 -4.44
C MET A 325 -7.67 16.98 -5.03
N ALA A 326 -7.11 15.90 -5.62
CA ALA A 326 -5.83 15.95 -6.33
C ALA A 326 -5.86 16.83 -7.60
N LEU A 327 -7.03 17.09 -8.18
CA LEU A 327 -7.18 17.88 -9.39
C LEU A 327 -7.12 19.39 -9.10
N PRO A 328 -6.44 20.20 -9.94
CA PRO A 328 -6.27 21.64 -9.73
C PRO A 328 -7.54 22.42 -9.36
N ASP A 329 -8.65 22.13 -10.04
CA ASP A 329 -9.92 22.84 -9.84
C ASP A 329 -10.53 22.61 -8.44
N HIS A 330 -10.10 21.57 -7.72
CA HIS A 330 -10.55 21.27 -6.36
C HIS A 330 -9.62 21.84 -5.27
N HIS A 331 -8.43 22.35 -5.63
CA HIS A 331 -7.43 22.79 -4.65
C HIS A 331 -7.91 23.99 -3.82
N ALA A 332 -8.55 24.98 -4.46
CA ALA A 332 -9.06 26.16 -3.77
C ALA A 332 -10.13 25.84 -2.73
N ALA A 333 -11.06 24.93 -3.07
CA ALA A 333 -12.10 24.47 -2.15
C ALA A 333 -11.49 23.68 -0.97
N THR A 334 -10.54 22.81 -1.26
CA THR A 334 -9.86 21.97 -0.25
C THR A 334 -9.06 22.82 0.75
N THR A 335 -8.27 23.78 0.27
CA THR A 335 -7.57 24.73 1.15
C THR A 335 -8.54 25.65 1.90
N GLY A 336 -9.71 25.94 1.33
CA GLY A 336 -10.80 26.65 1.99
C GLY A 336 -11.32 25.94 3.23
N ARG A 337 -11.53 24.62 3.15
CA ARG A 337 -11.94 23.79 4.30
C ARG A 337 -10.87 23.74 5.38
N LEU A 338 -9.59 23.56 5.02
CA LEU A 338 -8.48 23.66 5.97
C LEU A 338 -8.46 25.01 6.71
N ARG A 339 -8.65 26.12 5.99
CA ARG A 339 -8.75 27.45 6.60
C ARG A 339 -9.93 27.58 7.56
N ALA A 340 -11.06 26.92 7.28
CA ALA A 340 -12.21 26.88 8.19
C ALA A 340 -11.87 26.18 9.51
N PHE A 341 -11.16 25.05 9.46
CA PHE A 341 -10.69 24.33 10.65
C PHE A 341 -9.66 25.16 11.44
N ALA A 342 -8.71 25.81 10.77
CA ALA A 342 -7.76 26.72 11.41
C ALA A 342 -8.46 27.91 12.07
N ALA A 343 -9.46 28.50 11.42
CA ALA A 343 -10.27 29.58 11.98
C ALA A 343 -11.10 29.12 13.19
N TYR A 344 -11.65 27.91 13.16
CA TYR A 344 -12.32 27.31 14.31
C TYR A 344 -11.35 27.19 15.50
N ASN A 345 -10.18 26.61 15.31
CA ASN A 345 -9.19 26.40 16.37
C ASN A 345 -8.71 27.70 17.03
N ARG A 346 -8.61 28.80 16.29
CA ARG A 346 -8.26 30.12 16.85
C ARG A 346 -9.33 30.71 17.75
N LYS A 347 -10.60 30.35 17.55
CA LYS A 347 -11.75 30.91 18.27
C LYS A 347 -12.14 30.11 19.51
N VAL A 348 -11.55 28.94 19.72
CA VAL A 348 -11.89 28.05 20.85
C VAL A 348 -10.70 27.88 21.79
N GLU A 349 -11.00 27.57 23.05
CA GLU A 349 -10.00 27.25 24.07
C GLU A 349 -9.21 25.98 23.72
N PRO A 350 -7.99 25.80 24.27
CA PRO A 350 -7.13 24.66 23.93
C PRO A 350 -7.81 23.28 24.01
N ALA A 351 -8.61 23.03 25.06
CA ALA A 351 -9.32 21.76 25.25
C ALA A 351 -10.42 21.48 24.20
N ALA A 352 -10.84 22.50 23.44
CA ALA A 352 -11.85 22.39 22.39
C ALA A 352 -11.27 22.36 20.97
N ARG A 353 -9.94 22.44 20.83
CA ARG A 353 -9.28 22.47 19.51
C ARG A 353 -9.21 21.08 18.88
N LEU A 354 -9.29 21.06 17.56
CA LEU A 354 -8.81 19.93 16.76
C LEU A 354 -7.29 19.86 16.84
N HIS A 355 -6.74 18.66 16.86
CA HIS A 355 -5.29 18.43 16.93
C HIS A 355 -4.62 18.57 15.56
N GLY A 356 -5.39 18.44 14.49
CA GLY A 356 -4.94 18.64 13.12
C GLY A 356 -6.01 18.22 12.12
N VAL A 357 -5.59 18.10 10.86
CA VAL A 357 -6.44 17.65 9.75
C VAL A 357 -5.74 16.51 9.02
N GLN A 358 -6.45 15.42 8.81
CA GLN A 358 -6.03 14.31 7.97
C GLN A 358 -6.66 14.43 6.59
N PHE A 359 -5.86 14.22 5.55
CA PHE A 359 -6.29 14.12 4.17
C PHE A 359 -6.13 12.68 3.69
N ASP A 360 -7.26 12.04 3.43
CA ASP A 360 -7.37 10.70 2.85
C ASP A 360 -7.78 10.81 1.39
N ILE A 361 -6.83 11.21 0.55
CA ILE A 361 -7.05 11.51 -0.86
C ILE A 361 -6.42 10.39 -1.68
N GLU A 362 -7.25 9.61 -2.35
CA GLU A 362 -6.85 8.44 -3.14
C GLU A 362 -6.93 8.74 -4.66
N PRO A 363 -5.97 9.47 -5.26
CA PRO A 363 -6.06 9.91 -6.65
C PRO A 363 -6.09 8.75 -7.65
N TYR A 364 -5.60 7.57 -7.25
CA TYR A 364 -5.65 6.35 -8.06
C TYR A 364 -7.06 5.78 -8.25
N LEU A 365 -8.06 6.31 -7.53
CA LEU A 365 -9.47 6.02 -7.78
C LEU A 365 -10.08 6.91 -8.86
N ILE A 366 -9.36 7.93 -9.36
CA ILE A 366 -9.86 8.77 -10.46
C ILE A 366 -9.68 8.02 -11.79
N ASP A 367 -10.73 8.01 -12.61
CA ASP A 367 -10.66 7.51 -13.98
C ASP A 367 -9.54 8.21 -14.77
N GLY A 368 -8.71 7.39 -15.42
CA GLY A 368 -7.55 7.89 -16.13
C GLY A 368 -6.30 8.09 -15.27
N TYR A 369 -6.31 7.89 -13.95
CA TYR A 369 -5.08 7.92 -13.14
C TYR A 369 -4.00 7.01 -13.73
N GLY A 370 -4.41 5.79 -14.08
CA GLY A 370 -3.55 4.84 -14.75
C GLY A 370 -2.85 5.37 -16.01
N THR A 371 -3.55 6.17 -16.81
CA THR A 371 -3.06 6.69 -18.10
C THR A 371 -2.04 7.81 -17.94
N ALA A 372 -2.23 8.62 -16.90
CA ALA A 372 -1.51 9.87 -16.72
C ALA A 372 -1.08 10.05 -15.26
N SER A 373 -0.62 8.98 -14.60
CA SER A 373 -0.33 9.00 -13.16
C SER A 373 0.60 10.13 -12.77
N ALA A 374 1.63 10.43 -13.57
CA ALA A 374 2.51 11.58 -13.37
C ALA A 374 1.77 12.93 -13.30
N ARG A 375 0.71 13.13 -14.09
CA ARG A 375 -0.13 14.33 -14.07
C ARG A 375 -0.91 14.44 -12.75
N PHE A 376 -1.52 13.35 -12.30
CA PHE A 376 -2.26 13.32 -11.05
C PHE A 376 -1.33 13.44 -9.85
N ASP A 377 -0.17 12.77 -9.88
CA ASP A 377 0.88 12.86 -8.88
C ASP A 377 1.40 14.31 -8.77
N HIS A 378 1.59 15.00 -9.89
CA HIS A 378 1.95 16.42 -9.91
C HIS A 378 0.85 17.31 -9.32
N GLY A 379 -0.42 17.08 -9.69
CA GLY A 379 -1.56 17.79 -9.11
C GLY A 379 -1.66 17.59 -7.60
N TYR A 380 -1.42 16.37 -7.13
CA TYR A 380 -1.35 16.03 -5.71
C TYR A 380 -0.20 16.79 -5.01
N ALA A 381 1.00 16.79 -5.58
CA ALA A 381 2.14 17.53 -5.03
C ALA A 381 1.89 19.04 -4.94
N GLN A 382 1.21 19.63 -5.94
CA GLN A 382 0.77 21.02 -5.90
C GLN A 382 -0.23 21.28 -4.76
N LEU A 383 -1.19 20.37 -4.56
CA LEU A 383 -2.13 20.46 -3.44
C LEU A 383 -1.40 20.42 -2.10
N LEU A 384 -0.44 19.51 -1.91
CA LEU A 384 0.34 19.40 -0.67
C LEU A 384 1.03 20.71 -0.30
N ALA A 385 1.67 21.37 -1.28
CA ALA A 385 2.31 22.67 -1.07
C ALA A 385 1.30 23.76 -0.66
N GLN A 386 0.13 23.79 -1.31
CA GLN A 386 -0.93 24.75 -0.98
C GLN A 386 -1.54 24.50 0.40
N LEU A 387 -1.74 23.23 0.78
CA LEU A 387 -2.23 22.86 2.11
C LEU A 387 -1.22 23.25 3.19
N ARG A 388 0.07 23.01 2.97
CA ARG A 388 1.14 23.41 3.89
C ARG A 388 1.14 24.92 4.15
N ALA A 389 0.96 25.72 3.10
CA ALA A 389 0.84 27.17 3.21
C ALA A 389 -0.44 27.60 3.94
N ALA A 390 -1.57 26.94 3.66
CA ALA A 390 -2.86 27.26 4.26
C ALA A 390 -3.03 26.79 5.71
N ALA A 391 -2.22 25.83 6.18
CA ALA A 391 -2.35 25.21 7.49
C ALA A 391 -2.14 26.17 8.67
N GLN A 392 -1.36 27.25 8.50
CA GLN A 392 -1.09 28.24 9.56
C GLN A 392 -0.66 27.60 10.91
N GLY A 393 0.18 26.57 10.85
CA GLY A 393 0.67 25.84 12.03
C GLY A 393 -0.22 24.68 12.48
N MET A 394 -1.35 24.43 11.82
CA MET A 394 -2.15 23.22 12.01
C MET A 394 -1.38 21.99 11.52
N PRO A 395 -1.21 20.95 12.36
CA PRO A 395 -0.63 19.69 11.92
C PRO A 395 -1.44 19.04 10.79
N LEU A 396 -0.73 18.52 9.80
CA LEU A 396 -1.31 17.84 8.64
C LEU A 396 -0.91 16.36 8.65
N ASP A 397 -1.89 15.49 8.50
CA ASP A 397 -1.71 14.05 8.31
C ASP A 397 -2.15 13.68 6.89
N PHE A 398 -1.36 12.90 6.17
CA PHE A 398 -1.69 12.45 4.81
C PHE A 398 -1.74 10.94 4.77
N VAL A 399 -2.88 10.39 4.34
CA VAL A 399 -3.04 8.96 4.15
C VAL A 399 -2.52 8.57 2.78
N VAL A 400 -1.61 7.60 2.74
CA VAL A 400 -0.97 7.11 1.50
C VAL A 400 -0.90 5.60 1.55
N PRO A 401 -1.17 4.88 0.46
CA PRO A 401 -0.96 3.43 0.50
C PRO A 401 0.51 3.01 0.44
N PHE A 402 0.77 1.73 0.74
CA PHE A 402 2.14 1.23 0.96
C PHE A 402 3.00 1.10 -0.33
N TRP A 403 2.39 0.85 -1.48
CA TRP A 403 3.07 0.85 -2.79
C TRP A 403 3.65 2.21 -3.28
N TRP A 404 3.46 3.34 -2.56
CA TRP A 404 4.04 4.65 -2.87
C TRP A 404 5.48 4.75 -2.37
N ARG A 405 6.01 3.70 -1.74
CA ARG A 405 7.41 3.56 -1.33
C ARG A 405 8.43 3.81 -2.46
N SER A 406 8.01 3.77 -3.71
CA SER A 406 8.83 4.04 -4.91
C SER A 406 8.39 5.27 -5.70
N LYS A 407 7.57 6.15 -5.11
CA LYS A 407 7.08 7.39 -5.74
C LYS A 407 7.85 8.59 -5.21
N ASP A 408 9.13 8.70 -5.57
CA ASP A 408 10.07 9.68 -5.01
C ASP A 408 9.51 11.12 -5.04
N THR A 409 8.94 11.55 -6.17
CA THR A 409 8.33 12.90 -6.28
C THR A 409 7.23 13.17 -5.27
N LEU A 410 6.38 12.17 -4.99
CA LEU A 410 5.30 12.31 -4.00
C LEU A 410 5.85 12.26 -2.58
N LEU A 411 6.80 11.36 -2.32
CA LEU A 411 7.46 11.26 -1.02
C LEU A 411 8.23 12.54 -0.68
N ASP A 412 8.92 13.16 -1.66
CA ASP A 412 9.58 14.45 -1.49
C ASP A 412 8.58 15.56 -1.18
N ALA A 413 7.45 15.63 -1.90
CA ALA A 413 6.41 16.62 -1.63
C ALA A 413 5.79 16.43 -0.23
N LEU A 414 5.56 15.19 0.19
CA LEU A 414 5.06 14.85 1.52
C LEU A 414 6.05 15.26 2.62
N ALA A 415 7.36 15.07 2.41
CA ALA A 415 8.39 15.45 3.38
C ALA A 415 8.36 16.94 3.75
N HIS A 416 7.91 17.80 2.82
CA HIS A 416 7.82 19.24 3.05
C HIS A 416 6.46 19.68 3.65
N ALA A 417 5.40 18.91 3.41
CA ALA A 417 4.04 19.29 3.75
C ALA A 417 3.49 18.62 5.01
N ALA A 418 3.85 17.35 5.23
CA ALA A 418 3.29 16.49 6.25
C ALA A 418 3.88 16.77 7.64
N SER A 419 3.03 16.73 8.65
CA SER A 419 3.47 16.47 10.03
C SER A 419 3.47 14.96 10.30
N ILE A 420 2.48 14.26 9.75
CA ILE A 420 2.31 12.81 9.86
C ILE A 420 1.99 12.24 8.47
N VAL A 421 2.48 11.04 8.17
CA VAL A 421 2.00 10.21 7.06
C VAL A 421 1.38 8.94 7.63
N THR A 422 0.13 8.66 7.28
CA THR A 422 -0.57 7.42 7.64
C THR A 422 -0.52 6.45 6.46
N VAL A 423 0.19 5.34 6.59
CA VAL A 423 0.38 4.36 5.53
C VAL A 423 -0.75 3.34 5.54
N MET A 424 -1.54 3.24 4.47
CA MET A 424 -2.56 2.20 4.29
C MET A 424 -1.91 0.87 3.95
N ASP A 425 -1.43 0.20 4.99
CA ASP A 425 -0.84 -1.14 4.91
C ASP A 425 -1.91 -2.20 5.13
N TYR A 426 -2.84 -2.27 4.17
CA TYR A 426 -3.99 -3.18 4.22
C TYR A 426 -3.55 -4.59 3.86
N ARG A 427 -2.81 -5.19 4.78
CA ARG A 427 -2.36 -6.57 4.78
C ARG A 427 -2.70 -7.23 6.11
N THR A 428 -2.91 -8.54 6.04
CA THR A 428 -3.22 -9.36 7.22
C THR A 428 -2.08 -10.30 7.62
N ASP A 429 -1.12 -10.49 6.71
CA ASP A 429 0.08 -11.27 6.97
C ASP A 429 1.11 -10.43 7.72
N GLU A 430 1.62 -10.95 8.84
CA GLU A 430 2.48 -10.20 9.75
C GLU A 430 3.83 -9.83 9.11
N GLU A 431 4.39 -10.67 8.24
CA GLU A 431 5.66 -10.38 7.55
C GLU A 431 5.46 -9.31 6.46
N GLN A 432 4.36 -9.37 5.71
CA GLN A 432 4.05 -8.34 4.72
C GLN A 432 3.84 -6.97 5.34
N ILE A 433 3.10 -6.89 6.45
CA ILE A 433 2.89 -5.62 7.18
C ILE A 433 4.24 -5.01 7.59
N ARG A 434 5.19 -5.82 8.04
CA ARG A 434 6.52 -5.33 8.40
C ARG A 434 7.29 -4.84 7.19
N SER A 435 7.33 -5.65 6.13
CA SER A 435 8.07 -5.33 4.91
C SER A 435 7.56 -4.05 4.24
N PHE A 436 6.26 -3.76 4.33
CA PHE A 436 5.64 -2.58 3.74
C PHE A 436 5.72 -1.34 4.64
N ALA A 437 5.72 -1.50 5.97
CA ALA A 437 5.92 -0.40 6.90
C ALA A 437 7.38 0.12 6.92
N GLU A 438 8.37 -0.78 6.89
CA GLU A 438 9.80 -0.45 7.06
C GLU A 438 10.29 0.70 6.18
N PRO A 439 10.03 0.72 4.84
CA PRO A 439 10.49 1.82 3.98
C PRO A 439 9.94 3.19 4.38
N PHE A 440 8.68 3.25 4.84
CA PHE A 440 8.08 4.51 5.28
C PHE A 440 8.61 4.94 6.64
N LEU A 441 8.81 4.00 7.57
CA LEU A 441 9.41 4.31 8.87
C LEU A 441 10.82 4.87 8.70
N ASP A 442 11.64 4.27 7.82
CA ASP A 442 12.96 4.78 7.44
C ASP A 442 12.89 6.16 6.78
N TRP A 443 11.94 6.35 5.86
CA TRP A 443 11.67 7.64 5.24
C TRP A 443 11.30 8.69 6.30
N GLY A 444 10.43 8.35 7.25
CA GLY A 444 10.01 9.24 8.33
C GLY A 444 11.17 9.70 9.20
N VAL A 445 12.13 8.81 9.53
CA VAL A 445 13.34 9.19 10.28
C VAL A 445 14.19 10.18 9.48
N ARG A 446 14.44 9.90 8.20
CA ARG A 446 15.25 10.76 7.32
C ARG A 446 14.66 12.15 7.12
N HIS A 447 13.34 12.23 6.97
CA HIS A 447 12.63 13.48 6.68
C HIS A 447 12.04 14.15 7.92
N ARG A 448 12.18 13.56 9.11
CA ARG A 448 11.59 14.02 10.38
C ARG A 448 10.07 14.17 10.29
N VAL A 449 9.44 13.17 9.69
CA VAL A 449 7.99 13.06 9.56
C VAL A 449 7.53 11.86 10.38
N ASP A 450 6.49 12.05 11.18
CA ASP A 450 5.86 10.99 11.94
C ASP A 450 5.12 10.02 11.01
N VAL A 451 5.17 8.73 11.28
CA VAL A 451 4.60 7.68 10.42
C VAL A 451 3.66 6.79 11.21
N ARG A 452 2.41 6.73 10.78
CA ARG A 452 1.38 5.84 11.34
C ARG A 452 1.13 4.70 10.37
N ILE A 453 0.94 3.48 10.88
CA ILE A 453 0.64 2.31 10.03
C ILE A 453 -0.83 1.94 10.20
N ALA A 454 -1.60 1.92 9.11
CA ALA A 454 -3.03 1.66 9.11
C ALA A 454 -3.36 0.24 8.62
N LEU A 455 -4.22 -0.45 9.37
CA LEU A 455 -4.75 -1.77 9.01
C LEU A 455 -6.25 -1.70 8.77
N GLU A 456 -6.76 -2.57 7.89
CA GLU A 456 -8.19 -2.68 7.59
C GLU A 456 -8.84 -3.82 8.39
N SER A 457 -9.89 -3.52 9.16
CA SER A 457 -10.64 -4.53 9.94
C SER A 457 -12.06 -4.74 9.45
N GLY A 458 -12.58 -3.88 8.58
CA GLY A 458 -13.94 -3.88 8.10
C GLY A 458 -14.27 -5.08 7.23
N ALA A 459 -15.53 -5.22 6.86
CA ALA A 459 -15.93 -6.26 5.92
C ALA A 459 -15.62 -5.80 4.48
N ILE A 460 -14.81 -6.58 3.76
CA ILE A 460 -14.62 -6.41 2.32
C ILE A 460 -15.34 -7.57 1.63
N GLY A 461 -16.25 -7.25 0.72
CA GLY A 461 -16.97 -8.25 -0.05
C GLY A 461 -16.03 -9.09 -0.92
N PRO A 462 -16.34 -10.38 -1.17
CA PRO A 462 -15.51 -11.20 -2.03
C PRO A 462 -15.54 -10.67 -3.47
N GLU A 463 -14.39 -10.77 -4.13
CA GLU A 463 -14.19 -10.37 -5.52
C GLU A 463 -13.64 -11.54 -6.33
N ARG A 464 -14.18 -11.80 -7.52
CA ARG A 464 -13.69 -12.86 -8.40
C ARG A 464 -12.73 -12.30 -9.45
N GLN A 465 -11.48 -12.71 -9.35
CA GLN A 465 -10.44 -12.43 -10.33
C GLN A 465 -10.53 -13.44 -11.48
N HIS A 466 -10.76 -12.97 -12.70
CA HIS A 466 -10.75 -13.76 -13.93
C HIS A 466 -9.44 -13.53 -14.67
N ARG A 467 -8.76 -14.62 -15.04
CA ARG A 467 -7.44 -14.59 -15.67
C ARG A 467 -7.52 -14.93 -17.15
N TYR A 468 -7.01 -14.02 -17.98
CA TYR A 468 -6.92 -14.17 -19.42
C TYR A 468 -5.47 -14.13 -19.88
N VAL A 469 -5.05 -15.06 -20.74
CA VAL A 469 -3.67 -15.16 -21.26
C VAL A 469 -3.67 -14.95 -22.77
N ARG A 470 -2.57 -14.46 -23.35
CA ARG A 470 -2.46 -14.31 -24.82
C ARG A 470 -2.90 -15.58 -25.53
N ALA A 471 -3.82 -15.44 -26.48
CA ALA A 471 -4.42 -16.57 -27.18
C ALA A 471 -3.52 -17.13 -28.30
N GLY A 472 -2.59 -16.34 -28.83
CA GLY A 472 -1.60 -16.82 -29.81
C GLY A 472 -2.20 -17.33 -31.13
N GLY A 473 -3.39 -16.86 -31.51
CA GLY A 473 -4.12 -17.31 -32.70
C GLY A 473 -5.31 -18.22 -32.40
N GLU A 474 -5.41 -18.75 -31.17
CA GLU A 474 -6.58 -19.50 -30.72
C GLU A 474 -7.82 -18.60 -30.51
N PRO A 475 -9.04 -19.16 -30.54
CA PRO A 475 -10.25 -18.45 -30.16
C PRO A 475 -10.14 -17.82 -28.76
N ALA A 476 -10.62 -16.59 -28.62
CA ALA A 476 -10.48 -15.78 -27.40
C ALA A 476 -11.76 -15.02 -27.04
N GLU A 477 -12.02 -14.90 -25.74
CA GLU A 477 -13.16 -14.18 -25.19
C GLU A 477 -12.84 -12.70 -24.92
N LEU A 478 -11.58 -12.36 -24.60
CA LEU A 478 -11.18 -10.99 -24.30
C LEU A 478 -10.30 -10.43 -25.42
N TRP A 479 -10.64 -9.25 -25.91
CA TRP A 479 -9.93 -8.58 -26.99
C TRP A 479 -9.54 -7.16 -26.59
N ALA A 480 -8.29 -6.78 -26.82
CA ALA A 480 -7.84 -5.40 -26.73
C ALA A 480 -7.79 -4.81 -28.14
N ILE A 481 -8.78 -3.97 -28.45
CA ILE A 481 -9.02 -3.44 -29.78
C ILE A 481 -8.55 -1.98 -29.83
N PRO A 482 -7.53 -1.66 -30.65
CA PRO A 482 -7.10 -0.28 -30.82
C PRO A 482 -8.10 0.49 -31.69
N LEU A 483 -8.67 1.57 -31.15
CA LEU A 483 -9.40 2.57 -31.92
C LEU A 483 -8.42 3.67 -32.32
N MET A 484 -8.07 3.69 -33.60
CA MET A 484 -7.15 4.69 -34.13
C MET A 484 -7.86 6.02 -34.40
N PRO A 485 -7.15 7.17 -34.38
CA PRO A 485 -7.72 8.49 -34.66
C PRO A 485 -8.54 8.55 -35.96
N GLN A 486 -8.08 7.91 -37.02
CA GLN A 486 -8.77 7.90 -38.32
C GLN A 486 -10.12 7.17 -38.29
N ASP A 487 -10.27 6.16 -37.43
CA ASP A 487 -11.47 5.32 -37.38
C ASP A 487 -12.49 5.86 -36.36
N SER A 488 -12.02 6.56 -35.34
CA SER A 488 -12.81 6.99 -34.18
C SER A 488 -13.08 8.50 -34.13
N GLY A 489 -12.26 9.31 -34.80
CA GLY A 489 -12.28 10.78 -34.66
C GLY A 489 -11.64 11.30 -33.37
N LEU A 490 -10.95 10.45 -32.61
CA LEU A 490 -10.21 10.84 -31.40
C LEU A 490 -8.86 11.49 -31.74
N ALA A 491 -8.32 12.31 -30.83
CA ALA A 491 -7.02 12.96 -31.00
C ALA A 491 -5.82 12.00 -30.86
N ALA A 492 -6.01 10.88 -30.15
CA ALA A 492 -4.99 9.86 -29.92
C ALA A 492 -5.61 8.45 -29.98
N PRO A 493 -4.81 7.40 -30.25
CA PRO A 493 -5.29 6.02 -30.18
C PRO A 493 -5.87 5.67 -28.80
N LEU A 494 -6.92 4.86 -28.79
CA LEU A 494 -7.58 4.38 -27.58
C LEU A 494 -7.76 2.87 -27.65
N ASP A 495 -7.11 2.14 -26.76
CA ASP A 495 -7.35 0.71 -26.62
C ASP A 495 -8.67 0.47 -25.88
N VAL A 496 -9.47 -0.45 -26.40
CA VAL A 496 -10.74 -0.87 -25.78
C VAL A 496 -10.70 -2.36 -25.50
N LEU A 497 -10.97 -2.73 -24.25
CA LEU A 497 -11.22 -4.10 -23.86
C LEU A 497 -12.66 -4.48 -24.23
N VAL A 498 -12.79 -5.50 -25.06
CA VAL A 498 -14.07 -6.11 -25.45
C VAL A 498 -14.11 -7.54 -24.93
N LEU A 499 -15.07 -7.81 -24.05
CA LEU A 499 -15.33 -9.15 -23.56
C LEU A 499 -16.51 -9.75 -24.32
N LEU A 500 -16.31 -10.94 -24.86
CA LEU A 500 -17.30 -11.72 -25.59
C LEU A 500 -17.88 -12.83 -24.70
N LYS A 501 -19.12 -13.23 -24.98
CA LYS A 501 -19.80 -14.34 -24.28
C LYS A 501 -19.22 -15.70 -24.65
N GLN A 502 -18.71 -15.83 -25.86
CA GLN A 502 -18.07 -17.04 -26.38
C GLN A 502 -16.74 -16.66 -27.06
N PRO A 503 -15.73 -17.55 -27.05
CA PRO A 503 -14.46 -17.28 -27.70
C PRO A 503 -14.62 -17.17 -29.22
N GLN A 504 -13.94 -16.19 -29.82
CA GLN A 504 -14.00 -15.89 -31.25
C GLN A 504 -12.60 -15.72 -31.83
N THR A 505 -12.49 -15.74 -33.16
CA THR A 505 -11.26 -15.47 -33.91
C THR A 505 -11.45 -14.31 -34.88
N GLY A 506 -10.36 -13.67 -35.31
CA GLY A 506 -10.40 -12.70 -36.41
C GLY A 506 -10.92 -11.30 -36.06
N LEU A 507 -11.10 -10.98 -34.77
CA LEU A 507 -11.33 -9.60 -34.35
C LEU A 507 -10.03 -8.77 -34.49
N PRO A 508 -10.14 -7.45 -34.71
CA PRO A 508 -8.98 -6.57 -34.72
C PRO A 508 -8.33 -6.48 -33.34
N GLY A 509 -7.00 -6.37 -33.30
CA GLY A 509 -6.24 -6.18 -32.06
C GLY A 509 -5.78 -7.49 -31.43
N MET A 510 -5.67 -7.49 -30.10
CA MET A 510 -4.98 -8.54 -29.35
C MET A 510 -5.94 -9.44 -28.60
N ALA A 511 -5.78 -10.75 -28.83
CA ALA A 511 -6.62 -11.79 -28.29
C ALA A 511 -6.08 -12.37 -26.96
N PHE A 512 -6.95 -12.46 -25.96
CA PHE A 512 -6.68 -13.08 -24.67
C PHE A 512 -7.77 -14.12 -24.35
N ARG A 513 -7.36 -15.37 -24.21
CA ARG A 513 -8.27 -16.46 -23.87
C ARG A 513 -8.39 -16.62 -22.36
N TYR A 514 -9.56 -17.00 -21.91
CA TYR A 514 -9.78 -17.36 -20.52
C TYR A 514 -8.89 -18.55 -20.11
N SER A 515 -8.33 -18.46 -18.90
CA SER A 515 -7.42 -19.49 -18.36
C SER A 515 -7.79 -19.96 -16.95
N GLY A 516 -8.71 -19.26 -16.27
CA GLY A 516 -9.17 -19.62 -14.94
C GLY A 516 -9.70 -18.42 -14.16
N ASN A 517 -10.27 -18.68 -12.99
CA ASN A 517 -10.63 -17.64 -12.03
C ASN A 517 -10.22 -18.06 -10.62
N ARG A 518 -10.13 -17.08 -9.73
CA ARG A 518 -9.94 -17.26 -8.30
C ARG A 518 -10.87 -16.33 -7.54
N LEU A 519 -11.46 -16.83 -6.45
CA LEU A 519 -12.17 -15.99 -5.50
C LEU A 519 -11.15 -15.34 -4.55
N LEU A 520 -11.23 -14.02 -4.43
CA LEU A 520 -10.51 -13.21 -3.46
C LEU A 520 -11.53 -12.81 -2.40
N ASP A 521 -11.51 -13.51 -1.28
CA ASP A 521 -12.45 -13.29 -0.17
C ASP A 521 -12.07 -12.09 0.73
N GLY A 522 -11.17 -11.21 0.25
CA GLY A 522 -10.65 -10.07 1.01
C GLY A 522 -9.72 -10.42 2.17
N SER A 523 -9.51 -11.70 2.49
CA SER A 523 -8.77 -12.13 3.69
C SER A 523 -7.29 -11.74 3.70
N ALA A 524 -6.72 -11.39 2.55
CA ALA A 524 -5.35 -10.87 2.45
C ALA A 524 -5.25 -9.36 2.72
N THR A 525 -6.37 -8.64 2.64
CA THR A 525 -6.44 -7.18 2.72
C THR A 525 -7.05 -6.70 4.04
N THR A 526 -8.04 -7.43 4.56
CA THR A 526 -8.77 -7.07 5.77
C THR A 526 -8.84 -8.22 6.76
N PHE A 527 -8.87 -7.88 8.06
CA PHE A 527 -9.15 -8.83 9.14
C PHE A 527 -10.62 -9.30 9.19
N GLN A 528 -11.48 -8.89 8.26
CA GLN A 528 -12.86 -9.37 8.08
C GLN A 528 -13.66 -9.41 9.39
N ARG A 529 -13.69 -8.30 10.14
CA ARG A 529 -14.41 -8.17 11.41
C ARG A 529 -13.98 -9.19 12.48
N GLN A 530 -12.68 -9.53 12.52
CA GLN A 530 -12.06 -10.39 13.54
C GLN A 530 -11.21 -9.55 14.52
N PRO A 531 -11.84 -8.75 15.41
CA PRO A 531 -11.13 -7.83 16.31
C PRO A 531 -10.16 -8.54 17.26
N GLU A 532 -10.36 -9.83 17.53
CA GLU A 532 -9.48 -10.64 18.36
C GLU A 532 -8.10 -10.88 17.73
N ARG A 533 -8.05 -11.10 16.41
CA ARG A 533 -6.77 -11.23 15.70
C ARG A 533 -5.97 -9.95 15.75
N LEU A 534 -6.63 -8.82 15.55
CA LEU A 534 -6.01 -7.49 15.69
C LEU A 534 -5.54 -7.24 17.12
N ARG A 535 -6.35 -7.60 18.13
CA ARG A 535 -5.98 -7.44 19.54
C ARG A 535 -4.71 -8.22 19.90
N ALA A 536 -4.51 -9.40 19.30
CA ALA A 536 -3.31 -10.19 19.48
C ALA A 536 -2.12 -9.67 18.67
N LEU A 537 -2.35 -9.16 17.45
CA LEU A 537 -1.30 -8.73 16.52
C LEU A 537 -0.74 -7.34 16.85
N LEU A 538 -1.60 -6.35 17.11
CA LEU A 538 -1.22 -4.95 17.27
C LEU A 538 -0.09 -4.74 18.29
N PRO A 539 -0.10 -5.34 19.51
CA PRO A 539 1.00 -5.14 20.46
C PRO A 539 2.37 -5.58 19.94
N ARG A 540 2.43 -6.64 19.12
CA ARG A 540 3.70 -7.12 18.54
C ARG A 540 4.22 -6.18 17.46
N LEU A 541 3.32 -5.71 16.60
CA LEU A 541 3.66 -4.71 15.59
C LEU A 541 4.12 -3.40 16.23
N GLU A 542 3.39 -2.92 17.25
CA GLU A 542 3.74 -1.71 17.99
C GLU A 542 5.09 -1.82 18.68
N GLN A 543 5.37 -2.96 19.32
CA GLN A 543 6.67 -3.23 19.91
C GLN A 543 7.78 -3.14 18.86
N ASP A 544 7.60 -3.78 17.71
CA ASP A 544 8.65 -3.82 16.70
C ASP A 544 8.83 -2.48 15.98
N PHE A 545 7.75 -1.81 15.59
CA PHE A 545 7.80 -0.49 14.95
C PHE A 545 8.29 0.61 15.89
N SER A 546 8.19 0.43 17.21
CA SER A 546 8.78 1.36 18.19
C SER A 546 10.30 1.45 18.12
N ALA A 547 10.98 0.56 17.40
CA ALA A 547 12.40 0.69 17.11
C ALA A 547 12.71 1.89 16.20
N TRP A 548 11.73 2.41 15.45
CA TRP A 548 11.88 3.62 14.65
C TRP A 548 11.37 4.84 15.42
N PRO A 549 12.21 5.89 15.58
CA PRO A 549 11.78 7.14 16.20
C PRO A 549 10.61 7.85 15.49
N SER A 550 10.44 7.60 14.19
CA SER A 550 9.33 8.15 13.40
C SER A 550 7.99 7.46 13.65
N PHE A 551 7.95 6.30 14.32
CA PHE A 551 6.70 5.58 14.51
C PHE A 551 5.71 6.34 15.41
N ALA A 552 4.54 6.67 14.86
CA ALA A 552 3.50 7.49 15.48
C ALA A 552 2.20 6.71 15.75
N GLY A 553 2.30 5.38 15.81
CA GLY A 553 1.25 4.46 16.25
C GLY A 553 0.59 3.67 15.13
N MET A 554 -0.41 2.88 15.52
CA MET A 554 -1.25 2.13 14.59
C MET A 554 -2.58 2.87 14.37
N ALA A 555 -3.12 2.82 13.15
CA ALA A 555 -4.51 3.13 12.88
C ALA A 555 -5.27 1.86 12.46
N VAL A 556 -6.55 1.79 12.78
CA VAL A 556 -7.39 0.65 12.41
C VAL A 556 -8.74 1.14 11.91
N HIS A 557 -9.12 0.74 10.71
CA HIS A 557 -10.48 0.92 10.19
C HIS A 557 -11.44 -0.04 10.89
N GLU A 558 -12.64 0.44 11.25
CA GLU A 558 -13.72 -0.37 11.84
C GLU A 558 -13.28 -1.36 12.96
N PRO A 559 -12.49 -0.93 13.98
CA PRO A 559 -11.78 -1.83 14.91
C PRO A 559 -12.68 -2.60 15.90
N TRP A 560 -13.99 -2.42 15.78
CA TRP A 560 -14.98 -2.78 16.79
C TRP A 560 -16.24 -3.42 16.21
N ASP A 561 -16.31 -3.58 14.89
CA ASP A 561 -17.43 -4.26 14.26
C ASP A 561 -17.09 -5.75 14.26
N ALA A 562 -17.66 -6.47 15.22
CA ALA A 562 -17.59 -7.93 15.24
C ALA A 562 -18.56 -8.49 14.20
N VAL A 563 -18.26 -9.66 13.65
CA VAL A 563 -19.25 -10.47 12.93
C VAL A 563 -20.38 -10.79 13.92
N THR A 564 -21.53 -10.13 13.80
CA THR A 564 -22.78 -10.81 14.14
C THR A 564 -22.88 -11.98 13.17
N ALA A 565 -23.01 -13.21 13.70
CA ALA A 565 -23.01 -14.47 12.97
C ALA A 565 -23.72 -14.37 11.59
N PRO A 566 -23.25 -15.11 10.57
CA PRO A 566 -23.89 -15.07 9.26
C PRO A 566 -25.39 -15.34 9.41
N VAL A 567 -26.20 -14.43 8.87
CA VAL A 567 -27.61 -14.69 8.61
C VAL A 567 -27.67 -15.99 7.80
N PRO A 568 -28.45 -17.00 8.19
CA PRO A 568 -28.57 -18.22 7.40
C PRO A 568 -29.05 -17.84 5.99
N ASP A 569 -28.44 -18.45 4.98
CA ASP A 569 -28.84 -18.32 3.57
C ASP A 569 -30.36 -18.42 3.42
N PRO A 570 -31.04 -17.46 2.76
CA PRO A 570 -32.43 -17.62 2.38
C PRO A 570 -32.51 -18.44 1.09
N VAL A 571 -32.00 -19.67 1.09
CA VAL A 571 -32.33 -20.68 0.08
C VAL A 571 -32.33 -22.07 0.74
N GLN A 572 -33.39 -22.36 1.50
CA GLN A 572 -33.90 -23.72 1.57
C GLN A 572 -35.11 -23.80 0.64
N ASP A 573 -34.90 -24.49 -0.47
CA ASP A 573 -35.92 -24.92 -1.41
C ASP A 573 -37.08 -25.63 -0.67
N PRO A 574 -38.35 -25.17 -0.78
CA PRO A 574 -39.49 -25.85 -0.18
C PRO A 574 -39.84 -27.21 -0.83
N ALA A 575 -39.12 -27.68 -1.85
CA ALA A 575 -39.52 -28.82 -2.67
C ALA A 575 -39.01 -30.21 -2.24
N GLN A 576 -38.55 -30.40 -1.00
CA GLN A 576 -38.28 -31.74 -0.46
C GLN A 576 -39.01 -32.01 0.86
N ARG A 577 -40.35 -32.12 0.77
CA ARG A 577 -41.14 -32.94 1.69
C ARG A 577 -41.74 -34.10 0.91
N GLN A 578 -41.10 -35.26 0.98
CA GLN A 578 -41.79 -36.52 0.71
C GLN A 578 -42.78 -36.79 1.86
N PRO A 579 -44.01 -37.23 1.58
CA PRO A 579 -44.96 -37.61 2.61
C PRO A 579 -44.65 -39.03 3.09
N THR A 580 -44.17 -39.18 4.32
CA THR A 580 -44.15 -40.46 5.03
C THR A 580 -45.51 -40.68 5.70
N LEU A 581 -46.24 -41.69 5.22
CA LEU A 581 -47.45 -42.23 5.83
C LEU A 581 -47.15 -42.82 7.23
N PRO A 582 -48.09 -42.75 8.19
CA PRO A 582 -47.90 -43.30 9.53
C PRO A 582 -48.18 -44.81 9.54
N PRO A 583 -47.41 -45.62 10.29
CA PRO A 583 -47.87 -46.92 10.72
C PRO A 583 -48.68 -46.81 12.02
N SER A 584 -49.80 -47.52 12.01
CA SER A 584 -50.74 -47.74 13.10
C SER A 584 -50.15 -48.51 14.29
N SER A 585 -50.61 -48.16 15.49
CA SER A 585 -50.92 -49.03 16.64
C SER A 585 -49.95 -50.18 16.99
N ALA A 586 -49.45 -50.17 18.23
CA ALA A 586 -49.97 -51.02 19.33
C ALA A 586 -48.89 -51.29 20.40
N ARG A 587 -49.32 -51.07 21.65
CA ARG A 587 -48.75 -51.51 22.94
C ARG A 587 -47.57 -50.75 23.52
#